data_AF-A0A368X6E4-F1
#
_entry.id   AF-A0A368X6E4-F1
#
_cell.length_a   1.000
_cell.length_b   1.000
_cell.length_c   1.000
_cell.angle_alpha   90.00
_cell.angle_beta   90.00
_cell.angle_gamma   90.00
#
_symmetry.space_group_name_H-M   'P 1'
#
loop_
_entity.id
_entity.type
_entity.pdbx_description
1 polymer ?
#
loop_
_entity_poly.entity_id
_entity_poly.type
_entity_poly.pdbx_seq_one_letter_code
_entity_poly.pdbx_strand_id
1 'polypeptide(L)'
;MRKHRVQLPPEISGFDYKSKLGYVALKAFFRICNDWNTTIDEQMRLLNVGLIQLEKLRKLPAEPLEREHLVRIRCFVLVYKTLVREHNSIPAANRDMRSPRSGNPFFGKSPLNVMLTGGIVGIATVCKAIAGEIPDVELPKAS
;
A
#
# COMPACT_ATOMS: atom_id res chain seq x y z
N MET A 1 5.88 28.85 -27.17
CA MET A 1 5.92 27.40 -27.39
C MET A 1 4.60 26.78 -26.97
N ARG A 2 3.79 26.25 -27.90
CA ARG A 2 2.50 25.60 -27.61
C ARG A 2 2.75 24.18 -27.12
N LYS A 3 2.38 23.87 -25.87
CA LYS A 3 2.38 22.49 -25.36
C LYS A 3 1.39 21.67 -26.18
N HIS A 4 1.88 20.81 -27.08
CA HIS A 4 1.04 19.83 -27.76
C HIS A 4 0.47 18.89 -26.69
N ARG A 5 -0.81 19.05 -26.38
CA ARG A 5 -1.53 18.12 -25.51
C ARG A 5 -1.81 16.90 -26.38
N VAL A 6 -1.02 15.84 -26.23
CA VAL A 6 -1.24 14.58 -26.95
C VAL A 6 -2.65 14.11 -26.64
N GLN A 7 -3.52 14.13 -27.65
CA GLN A 7 -4.90 13.67 -27.54
C GLN A 7 -4.90 12.20 -27.96
N LEU A 8 -5.16 11.31 -27.00
CA LEU A 8 -5.15 9.87 -27.24
C LEU A 8 -6.38 9.47 -28.07
N PRO A 9 -6.28 8.45 -28.94
CA PRO A 9 -7.40 7.91 -29.71
C PRO A 9 -8.61 7.52 -28.82
N PRO A 10 -9.85 7.67 -29.31
CA PRO A 10 -11.07 7.44 -28.52
C PRO A 10 -11.21 6.00 -28.01
N GLU A 11 -10.64 5.01 -28.72
CA GLU A 11 -10.61 3.60 -28.29
C GLU A 11 -9.74 3.41 -27.04
N ILE A 12 -8.69 4.24 -26.88
CA ILE A 12 -7.81 4.27 -25.71
C ILE A 12 -8.40 5.18 -24.62
N SER A 13 -9.11 6.24 -24.99
CA SER A 13 -9.71 7.19 -24.04
C SER A 13 -10.84 6.58 -23.21
N GLY A 14 -11.51 5.53 -23.70
CA GLY A 14 -12.54 4.79 -22.97
C GLY A 14 -11.98 3.79 -21.94
N PHE A 15 -10.67 3.51 -21.98
CA PHE A 15 -10.01 2.63 -21.02
C PHE A 15 -9.47 3.47 -19.86
N ASP A 16 -10.27 3.63 -18.80
CA ASP A 16 -9.78 4.29 -17.59
C ASP A 16 -8.81 3.36 -16.83
N TYR A 17 -7.57 3.34 -17.29
CA TYR A 17 -6.46 2.59 -16.70
C TYR A 17 -6.28 2.95 -15.22
N LYS A 18 -6.50 4.20 -14.83
CA LYS A 18 -6.31 4.65 -13.45
C LYS A 18 -7.39 4.07 -12.54
N SER A 19 -8.64 4.05 -12.99
CA SER A 19 -9.73 3.38 -12.27
C SER A 19 -9.53 1.87 -12.18
N LYS A 20 -9.09 1.22 -13.26
CA LYS A 20 -8.75 -0.22 -13.22
C LYS A 20 -7.62 -0.53 -12.26
N LEU A 21 -6.55 0.29 -12.28
CA LEU A 21 -5.44 0.17 -11.34
C LEU A 21 -5.91 0.36 -9.90
N GLY A 22 -6.74 1.38 -9.65
CA GLY A 22 -7.36 1.64 -8.35
C GLY A 22 -8.16 0.44 -7.84
N TYR A 23 -9.04 -0.11 -8.68
CA TYR A 23 -9.84 -1.30 -8.37
C TYR A 23 -8.96 -2.51 -8.00
N VAL A 24 -7.95 -2.81 -8.83
CA VAL A 24 -7.05 -3.95 -8.58
C VAL A 24 -6.23 -3.74 -7.31
N ALA A 25 -5.74 -2.52 -7.07
CA ALA A 25 -5.01 -2.16 -5.86
C ALA A 25 -5.86 -2.36 -4.60
N LEU A 26 -7.09 -1.84 -4.56
CA LEU A 26 -7.98 -2.02 -3.42
C LEU A 26 -8.33 -3.49 -3.19
N LYS A 27 -8.61 -4.24 -4.25
CA LYS A 27 -8.90 -5.67 -4.16
C LYS A 27 -7.72 -6.43 -3.53
N ALA A 28 -6.49 -6.12 -3.94
CA ALA A 28 -5.29 -6.71 -3.36
C ALA A 28 -5.12 -6.30 -1.89
N PHE A 29 -5.29 -5.01 -1.56
CA PHE A 29 -5.21 -4.50 -0.20
C PHE A 29 -6.17 -5.24 0.75
N PHE A 30 -7.47 -5.29 0.42
CA PHE A 30 -8.45 -5.93 1.31
C PHE A 30 -8.27 -7.45 1.40
N ARG A 31 -7.78 -8.11 0.35
CA ARG A 31 -7.40 -9.52 0.43
C ARG A 31 -6.26 -9.73 1.44
N ILE A 32 -5.22 -8.91 1.39
CA ILE A 32 -4.09 -9.01 2.34
C ILE A 32 -4.57 -8.71 3.76
N CYS A 33 -5.43 -7.70 3.93
CA CYS A 33 -6.04 -7.37 5.22
C CYS A 33 -6.80 -8.57 5.83
N ASN A 34 -7.53 -9.32 4.99
CA ASN A 34 -8.18 -10.55 5.41
C ASN A 34 -7.17 -11.64 5.78
N ASP A 35 -6.19 -11.89 4.90
CA ASP A 35 -5.14 -12.91 5.12
C ASP A 35 -4.33 -12.67 6.42
N TRP A 36 -4.10 -11.41 6.76
CA TRP A 36 -3.36 -10.98 7.95
C TRP A 36 -4.24 -10.59 9.13
N ASN A 37 -5.57 -10.77 9.03
CA ASN A 37 -6.55 -10.41 10.06
C ASN A 37 -6.35 -8.99 10.59
N THR A 38 -6.15 -8.01 9.72
CA THR A 38 -5.94 -6.62 10.14
C THR A 38 -7.24 -6.02 10.67
N THR A 39 -7.17 -5.30 11.80
CA THR A 39 -8.34 -4.61 12.36
C THR A 39 -8.78 -3.44 11.48
N ILE A 40 -10.00 -2.93 11.71
CA ILE A 40 -10.49 -1.74 11.00
C ILE A 40 -9.56 -0.53 11.26
N ASP A 41 -9.09 -0.36 12.51
CA ASP A 41 -8.15 0.71 12.87
C ASP A 41 -6.81 0.57 12.14
N GLU A 42 -6.31 -0.66 11.99
CA GLU A 42 -5.09 -0.92 11.23
C GLU A 42 -5.29 -0.56 9.75
N GLN A 43 -6.42 -0.96 9.14
CA GLN A 43 -6.77 -0.62 7.75
C GLN A 43 -6.83 0.89 7.53
N MET A 44 -7.49 1.62 8.45
CA MET A 44 -7.59 3.08 8.42
C MET A 44 -6.21 3.75 8.45
N ARG A 45 -5.31 3.30 9.33
CA ARG A 45 -3.96 3.85 9.45
C ARG A 45 -3.07 3.52 8.25
N LEU A 46 -3.18 2.29 7.72
CA LEU A 46 -2.42 1.85 6.55
C LEU A 46 -2.75 2.71 5.33
N LEU A 47 -4.02 3.02 5.11
CA LEU A 47 -4.48 3.87 4.02
C LEU A 47 -4.50 5.37 4.34
N ASN A 48 -4.38 5.77 5.60
CA ASN A 48 -4.54 7.15 6.08
C ASN A 48 -5.93 7.74 5.76
N VAL A 49 -6.98 7.00 6.10
CA VAL A 49 -8.38 7.36 5.82
C VAL A 49 -9.26 7.24 7.06
N GLY A 50 -10.35 8.00 7.09
CA GLY A 50 -11.43 7.84 8.07
C GLY A 50 -12.32 6.62 7.77
N LEU A 51 -13.12 6.20 8.76
CA LEU A 51 -14.03 5.04 8.62
C LEU A 51 -14.97 5.15 7.42
N ILE A 52 -15.62 6.31 7.24
CA ILE A 52 -16.56 6.53 6.12
C ILE A 52 -15.86 6.33 4.76
N GLN A 53 -14.64 6.83 4.63
CA GLN A 53 -13.86 6.70 3.40
C GLN A 53 -13.39 5.25 3.21
N LEU A 54 -12.98 4.55 4.27
CA LEU A 54 -12.65 3.13 4.20
C LEU A 54 -13.83 2.30 3.70
N GLU A 55 -15.05 2.52 4.20
CA GLU A 55 -16.25 1.82 3.75
C GLU A 55 -16.59 2.11 2.29
N LYS A 56 -16.35 3.35 1.81
CA LYS A 56 -16.46 3.67 0.38
C LYS A 56 -15.45 2.89 -0.46
N LEU A 57 -14.18 2.88 -0.05
CA LEU A 57 -13.11 2.15 -0.75
C LEU A 57 -13.36 0.64 -0.76
N ARG A 58 -13.97 0.07 0.29
CA ARG A 58 -14.31 -1.36 0.37
C ARG A 58 -15.32 -1.80 -0.70
N LYS A 59 -16.13 -0.87 -1.22
CA LYS A 59 -17.04 -1.12 -2.36
C LYS A 59 -16.30 -1.24 -3.69
N LEU A 60 -14.98 -1.08 -3.69
CA LEU A 60 -14.13 -1.14 -4.88
C LEU A 60 -14.63 -0.19 -5.98
N PRO A 61 -14.70 1.14 -5.70
CA PRO A 61 -15.21 2.09 -6.67
C PRO A 61 -14.38 2.02 -7.95
N ALA A 62 -15.06 2.13 -9.09
CA ALA A 62 -14.42 2.20 -10.39
C ALA A 62 -13.95 3.63 -10.68
N GLU A 63 -13.22 4.23 -9.74
CA GLU A 63 -12.69 5.59 -9.81
C GLU A 63 -11.17 5.60 -9.56
N PRO A 64 -10.43 6.60 -10.08
CA PRO A 64 -9.00 6.69 -9.85
C PRO A 64 -8.67 6.89 -8.36
N LEU A 65 -7.69 6.15 -7.86
CA LEU A 65 -7.15 6.41 -6.53
C LEU A 65 -6.12 7.53 -6.56
N GLU A 66 -6.09 8.28 -5.45
CA GLU A 66 -4.99 9.18 -5.15
C GLU A 66 -3.65 8.45 -5.14
N ARG A 67 -2.61 9.14 -5.61
CA ARG A 67 -1.24 8.59 -5.72
C ARG A 67 -0.75 8.03 -4.39
N GLU A 68 -1.05 8.71 -3.28
CA GLU A 68 -0.65 8.28 -1.95
C GLU A 68 -1.22 6.90 -1.59
N HIS A 69 -2.51 6.66 -1.87
CA HIS A 69 -3.13 5.35 -1.62
C HIS A 69 -2.46 4.25 -2.44
N LEU A 70 -2.18 4.52 -3.72
CA LEU A 70 -1.50 3.56 -4.59
C LEU A 70 -0.10 3.20 -4.07
N VAL A 71 0.66 4.18 -3.60
CA VAL A 71 1.99 3.95 -3.01
C VAL A 71 1.89 3.10 -1.74
N ARG A 72 0.98 3.45 -0.82
CA ARG A 72 0.76 2.70 0.43
C ARG A 72 0.39 1.25 0.15
N ILE A 73 -0.56 1.03 -0.77
CA ILE A 73 -0.99 -0.31 -1.17
C ILE A 73 0.15 -1.07 -1.84
N ARG A 74 0.88 -0.45 -2.77
CA ARG A 74 2.00 -1.12 -3.46
C ARG A 74 3.07 -1.57 -2.47
N CYS A 75 3.44 -0.73 -1.51
CA CYS A 75 4.38 -1.10 -0.45
C CYS A 75 3.86 -2.30 0.36
N PHE A 76 2.59 -2.26 0.77
CA PHE A 76 1.98 -3.34 1.55
C PHE A 76 1.96 -4.67 0.78
N VAL A 77 1.65 -4.63 -0.53
CA VAL A 77 1.70 -5.79 -1.44
C VAL A 77 3.12 -6.36 -1.56
N LEU A 78 4.14 -5.51 -1.70
CA LEU A 78 5.53 -5.96 -1.82
C LEU A 78 6.01 -6.66 -0.53
N VAL A 79 5.69 -6.09 0.63
CA VAL A 79 6.01 -6.70 1.92
C VAL A 79 5.28 -8.03 2.09
N TYR A 80 3.98 -8.08 1.78
CA TYR A 80 3.21 -9.33 1.83
C TYR A 80 3.82 -10.42 0.96
N LYS A 81 4.09 -10.12 -0.32
CA LYS A 81 4.65 -11.10 -1.25
C LYS A 81 6.01 -11.62 -0.80
N THR A 82 6.85 -10.74 -0.29
CA THR A 82 8.20 -11.09 0.17
C THR A 82 8.13 -12.04 1.36
N LEU A 83 7.38 -11.68 2.40
CA LEU A 83 7.25 -12.51 3.60
C LEU A 83 6.57 -13.85 3.28
N VAL A 84 5.50 -13.86 2.47
CA VAL A 84 4.84 -15.13 2.09
C VAL A 84 5.79 -16.04 1.31
N ARG A 85 6.63 -15.48 0.43
CA ARG A 85 7.65 -16.25 -0.29
C ARG A 85 8.71 -16.82 0.65
N GLU A 86 9.22 -16.02 1.58
CA GLU A 86 10.27 -16.43 2.52
C GLU A 86 9.80 -17.51 3.48
N HIS A 87 8.56 -17.38 3.98
CA HIS A 87 8.01 -18.32 4.96
C HIS A 87 7.26 -19.49 4.32
N ASN A 88 6.97 -19.42 3.01
CA ASN A 88 6.08 -20.34 2.29
C ASN A 88 4.73 -20.57 3.01
N SER A 89 4.24 -19.56 3.73
CA SER A 89 3.08 -19.67 4.62
C SER A 89 2.53 -18.29 4.99
N ILE A 90 1.25 -18.05 4.68
CA ILE A 90 0.56 -16.80 5.03
C ILE A 90 0.49 -16.61 6.55
N PRO A 91 0.09 -17.61 7.37
CA PRO A 91 0.09 -17.45 8.83
C PRO A 91 1.47 -17.17 9.43
N ALA A 92 2.54 -17.78 8.91
CA ALA A 92 3.89 -17.53 9.40
C ALA A 92 4.38 -16.13 9.03
N ALA A 93 4.18 -15.69 7.78
CA ALA A 93 4.43 -14.32 7.35
C ALA A 93 3.65 -13.30 8.20
N ASN A 94 2.40 -13.62 8.55
CA ASN A 94 1.59 -12.77 9.40
C ASN A 94 2.17 -12.62 10.82
N ARG A 95 2.62 -13.74 11.43
CA ARG A 95 3.28 -13.70 12.74
C ARG A 95 4.56 -12.87 12.69
N ASP A 96 5.38 -13.07 11.67
CA ASP A 96 6.63 -12.33 11.48
C ASP A 96 6.39 -10.81 11.31
N MET A 97 5.36 -10.43 10.55
CA MET A 97 4.94 -9.03 10.39
C MET A 97 4.57 -8.36 11.73
N ARG A 98 4.14 -9.15 12.73
CA ARG A 98 3.77 -8.69 14.08
C ARG A 98 4.85 -8.93 15.15
N SER A 99 5.93 -9.62 14.83
CA SER A 99 7.03 -9.86 15.77
C SER A 99 7.98 -8.66 15.88
N PRO A 100 8.42 -8.28 17.08
CA PRO A 100 9.47 -7.28 17.30
C PRO A 100 10.78 -7.61 16.57
N ARG A 101 11.46 -6.58 16.05
CA ARG A 101 12.80 -6.70 15.43
C ARG A 101 13.74 -5.67 16.04
N SER A 102 14.93 -6.09 16.49
CA SER A 102 15.89 -5.20 17.18
C SER A 102 16.75 -4.33 16.25
N GLY A 103 16.94 -4.74 15.00
CA GLY A 103 17.76 -4.00 14.02
C GLY A 103 17.10 -2.72 13.48
N ASN A 104 17.91 -1.83 12.91
CA ASN A 104 17.43 -0.70 12.10
C ASN A 104 16.62 -1.26 10.91
N PRO A 105 15.40 -0.76 10.60
CA PRO A 105 14.69 0.42 11.15
C PRO A 105 13.63 0.15 12.22
N PHE A 106 13.65 -1.03 12.83
CA PHE A 106 12.56 -1.49 13.70
C PHE A 106 12.76 -1.15 15.18
N PHE A 107 14.00 -1.12 15.68
CA PHE A 107 14.35 -0.68 17.04
C PHE A 107 13.46 -1.29 18.15
N GLY A 108 13.19 -2.59 18.07
CA GLY A 108 12.34 -3.33 19.02
C GLY A 108 10.84 -3.29 18.72
N LYS A 109 10.40 -2.60 17.66
CA LYS A 109 9.02 -2.62 17.17
C LYS A 109 8.83 -3.69 16.11
N SER A 110 7.57 -4.09 15.89
CA SER A 110 7.25 -4.95 14.75
C SER A 110 7.16 -4.14 13.45
N PRO A 111 7.38 -4.78 12.28
CA PRO A 111 7.15 -4.14 10.99
C PRO A 111 5.76 -3.48 10.88
N LEU A 112 4.70 -4.16 11.34
CA LEU A 112 3.35 -3.59 11.34
C LEU A 112 3.25 -2.35 12.21
N ASN A 113 3.82 -2.36 13.42
CA ASN A 113 3.80 -1.19 14.30
C ASN A 113 4.47 0.03 13.64
N VAL A 114 5.61 -0.16 12.99
CA VAL A 114 6.31 0.91 12.26
C VAL A 114 5.45 1.46 11.12
N MET A 115 4.78 0.60 10.35
CA MET A 115 3.84 1.05 9.30
C MET A 115 2.68 1.88 9.87
N LEU A 116 2.08 1.41 10.98
CA LEU A 116 0.91 2.04 11.58
C LEU A 116 1.20 3.37 12.27
N THR A 117 2.41 3.56 12.82
CA THR A 117 2.78 4.80 13.52
C THR A 117 3.56 5.78 12.66
N GLY A 118 4.24 5.31 11.63
CA GLY A 118 5.14 6.12 10.80
C GLY A 118 4.49 6.73 9.55
N GLY A 119 3.19 6.50 9.34
CA GLY A 119 2.48 6.94 8.13
C GLY A 119 3.15 6.43 6.85
N ILE A 120 3.17 7.25 5.80
CA ILE A 120 3.77 6.85 4.51
C ILE A 120 5.27 6.58 4.62
N VAL A 121 6.00 7.34 5.46
CA VAL A 121 7.44 7.15 5.68
C VAL A 121 7.71 5.82 6.36
N GLY A 122 6.94 5.46 7.39
CA GLY A 122 7.02 4.16 8.05
C GLY A 122 6.74 3.02 7.08
N ILE A 123 5.69 3.13 6.27
CA ILE A 123 5.34 2.15 5.24
C ILE A 123 6.48 1.97 4.22
N ALA A 124 7.02 3.05 3.68
CA ALA A 124 8.13 3.00 2.73
C ALA A 124 9.41 2.42 3.37
N THR A 125 9.68 2.76 4.63
CA THR A 125 10.83 2.26 5.40
C THR A 125 10.76 0.74 5.57
N VAL A 126 9.60 0.22 5.97
CA VAL A 126 9.40 -1.23 6.10
C VAL A 126 9.44 -1.92 4.73
N CYS A 127 8.86 -1.32 3.70
CA CYS A 127 8.93 -1.82 2.34
C CYS A 127 10.37 -1.97 1.86
N LYS A 128 11.20 -0.94 2.03
CA LYS A 128 12.63 -0.99 1.71
C LYS A 128 13.34 -2.11 2.48
N ALA A 129 13.10 -2.17 3.79
CA ALA A 129 13.81 -3.08 4.68
C ALA A 129 13.49 -4.56 4.41
N ILE A 130 12.26 -4.87 3.97
CA ILE A 130 11.82 -6.24 3.73
C ILE A 130 11.89 -6.60 2.25
N ALA A 131 11.31 -5.79 1.37
CA ALA A 131 11.21 -6.09 -0.05
C ALA A 131 12.43 -5.63 -0.87
N GLY A 132 13.34 -4.84 -0.29
CA GLY A 132 14.49 -4.27 -1.01
C GLY A 132 14.14 -3.16 -2.01
N GLU A 133 12.85 -2.91 -2.24
CA GLU A 133 12.32 -1.92 -3.18
C GLU A 133 11.58 -0.82 -2.41
N ILE A 134 11.77 0.43 -2.84
CA ILE A 134 10.83 1.51 -2.57
C ILE A 134 10.17 1.80 -3.91
N PRO A 135 8.82 1.73 -4.03
CA PRO A 135 8.12 2.28 -5.19
C PRO A 135 8.62 3.70 -5.50
N ASP A 136 8.55 4.20 -6.74
CA ASP A 136 8.89 5.60 -7.01
C ASP A 136 8.05 6.55 -6.14
N VAL A 137 8.57 6.88 -4.97
CA VAL A 137 8.03 7.82 -4.00
C VAL A 137 8.90 9.05 -4.22
N GLU A 138 8.47 9.95 -5.10
CA GLU A 138 8.90 11.33 -4.96
C GLU A 138 8.36 11.79 -3.59
N LEU A 139 9.21 11.67 -2.57
CA LEU A 139 8.91 12.12 -1.23
C LEU A 139 8.55 13.61 -1.33
N PRO A 140 7.49 14.08 -0.63
CA PRO A 140 7.21 15.50 -0.59
C PRO A 140 8.46 16.21 -0.07
N LYS A 141 9.01 17.13 -0.87
CA LYS A 141 10.05 18.04 -0.41
C LYS A 141 9.48 18.74 0.81
N ALA A 142 10.19 18.66 1.94
CA ALA A 142 9.83 19.44 3.11
C ALA A 142 9.79 20.92 2.70
N SER A 143 8.60 21.52 2.82
CA SER A 143 8.33 22.93 2.59
C SER A 143 9.06 23.79 3.62
#